data_AF-A0A8I2FUH6-F1
#
_entry.id   AF-A0A8I2FUH6-F1
#
_cell.length_a   1.000
_cell.length_b   1.000
_cell.length_c   1.000
_cell.angle_alpha   90.00
_cell.angle_beta   90.00
_cell.angle_gamma   90.00
#
_symmetry.space_group_name_H-M   'P 1'
#
loop_
_entity.id
_entity.type
_entity.pdbx_description
1 polymer ?
#
loop_
_entity_poly.entity_id
_entity_poly.type
_entity_poly.pdbx_seq_one_letter_code
_entity_poly.pdbx_strand_id
1 'polypeptide(L)' 'DRRALPGPDVTAGLEVYIAPRNDIEEKLVKIWSEVLGTGKEKIGIDDNFFQLGGHSLKATITAAKIYKELKV' A
#
# COMPACT_ATOMS: atom_id res chain seq x y z
N ASP A 1 -29.13 -16.90 -24.34
CA ASP A 1 -29.31 -17.19 -22.91
C ASP A 1 -28.24 -16.46 -22.09
N ARG A 2 -28.51 -15.22 -21.64
CA ARG A 2 -27.60 -14.44 -20.78
C ARG A 2 -28.02 -14.69 -19.33
N ARG A 3 -27.68 -15.86 -18.80
CA ARG A 3 -27.85 -16.17 -17.38
C ARG A 3 -27.07 -15.16 -16.56
N ALA A 4 -27.79 -14.52 -15.65
CA ALA A 4 -27.38 -13.39 -14.84
C ALA A 4 -26.03 -13.65 -14.16
N LEU A 5 -25.05 -12.80 -14.47
CA LEU A 5 -23.89 -12.64 -13.60
C LEU A 5 -24.40 -12.00 -12.30
N PRO A 6 -24.03 -12.52 -11.11
CA PRO A 6 -24.26 -11.80 -9.87
C PRO A 6 -23.62 -10.41 -9.99
N GLY A 7 -24.35 -9.37 -9.58
CA GLY A 7 -23.84 -8.00 -9.63
C GLY A 7 -22.49 -7.91 -8.89
N PRO A 8 -21.55 -7.07 -9.35
CA PRO A 8 -20.28 -6.90 -8.67
C PRO A 8 -20.56 -6.55 -7.21
N ASP A 9 -20.00 -7.35 -6.32
CA ASP A 9 -20.06 -7.12 -4.88
C ASP A 9 -19.44 -5.74 -4.63
N VAL A 10 -20.28 -4.73 -4.37
CA VAL A 10 -19.87 -3.32 -4.26
C VAL A 10 -18.95 -3.07 -3.07
N THR A 11 -18.77 -4.08 -2.22
CA THR A 11 -17.81 -4.13 -1.12
C THR A 11 -16.40 -4.54 -1.56
N ALA A 12 -16.21 -5.10 -2.77
CA ALA A 12 -14.91 -5.55 -3.29
C ALA A 12 -13.92 -4.42 -3.66
N GLY A 13 -14.26 -3.16 -3.39
CA GLY A 13 -13.42 -2.00 -3.71
C GLY A 13 -13.17 -1.04 -2.54
N LEU A 14 -13.70 -1.34 -1.34
CA LEU A 14 -13.35 -0.59 -0.15
C LEU A 14 -12.14 -1.26 0.49
N GLU A 15 -10.93 -0.88 0.04
CA GLU A 15 -9.70 -1.17 0.79
C GLU A 15 -9.87 -0.54 2.18
N VAL A 16 -10.11 -1.39 3.18
CA VAL A 16 -10.29 -0.95 4.55
C VAL A 16 -8.93 -0.50 5.05
N TYR A 17 -8.81 0.77 5.45
CA TYR A 17 -7.58 1.26 6.05
C TYR A 17 -7.23 0.45 7.30
N ILE A 18 -6.07 -0.20 7.30
CA ILE A 18 -5.53 -0.91 8.45
C ILE A 18 -4.27 -0.18 8.91
N ALA A 19 -4.33 0.44 10.09
CA ALA A 19 -3.20 1.11 10.71
C ALA A 19 -2.03 0.13 10.97
N PRO A 20 -0.77 0.61 10.92
CA PRO A 20 0.39 -0.18 11.32
C PRO A 20 0.25 -0.64 12.78
N ARG A 21 0.62 -1.89 13.04
CA ARG A 21 0.41 -2.57 14.33
C ARG A 21 1.72 -2.73 15.11
N ASN A 22 2.87 -2.60 14.45
CA ASN A 22 4.18 -2.68 15.05
C ASN A 22 5.19 -1.67 14.45
N ASP A 23 6.36 -1.57 15.07
CA ASP A 23 7.43 -0.63 14.71
C ASP A 23 7.96 -0.84 13.28
N ILE A 24 7.96 -2.08 12.79
CA ILE A 24 8.40 -2.40 11.41
C ILE A 24 7.37 -1.87 10.41
N GLU A 25 6.09 -2.14 10.64
CA GLU A 25 5.00 -1.62 9.79
C GLU A 25 4.96 -0.10 9.80
N GLU A 26 5.18 0.55 10.95
CA GLU A 26 5.24 2.00 11.04
C GLU A 26 6.40 2.58 10.22
N LYS A 27 7.57 1.93 10.25
CA LYS A 27 8.72 2.29 9.40
C LYS A 27 8.41 2.11 7.91
N LEU A 28 7.76 1.01 7.54
CA LEU A 28 7.37 0.75 6.14
C LEU A 28 6.37 1.81 5.64
N VAL A 29 5.33 2.10 6.41
CA VAL A 29 4.34 3.16 6.11
C VAL A 29 5.03 4.52 5.97
N LYS A 30 6.00 4.83 6.83
CA LYS A 30 6.80 6.05 6.72
C LYS A 30 7.61 6.10 5.41
N ILE A 31 8.31 5.02 5.06
CA ILE A 31 9.10 4.94 3.82
C ILE A 31 8.18 5.11 2.60
N TRP A 32 7.03 4.43 2.59
CA TRP A 32 6.06 4.55 1.52
C TRP A 32 5.49 5.96 1.41
N SER A 33 5.15 6.59 2.53
CA SER A 33 4.69 7.99 2.58
C SER A 33 5.70 8.94 1.92
N GLU A 34 6.99 8.79 2.22
CA GLU A 34 8.06 9.60 1.63
C GLU A 34 8.22 9.36 0.12
N VAL A 35 8.10 8.12 -0.36
CA VAL A 35 8.32 7.77 -1.77
C VAL A 35 7.10 8.08 -2.63
N LEU A 36 5.90 7.81 -2.11
CA LEU A 36 4.64 8.05 -2.79
C LEU A 36 4.25 9.54 -2.74
N GLY A 37 4.73 10.29 -1.74
CA GLY A 37 4.37 11.69 -1.53
C GLY A 37 2.95 11.85 -0.96
N THR A 38 2.50 10.86 -0.20
CA THR A 38 1.15 10.78 0.38
C THR A 38 1.24 10.69 1.90
N GLY A 39 0.25 11.24 2.63
CA GLY A 39 0.22 11.17 4.09
C GLY A 39 0.14 9.72 4.61
N LYS A 40 0.81 9.43 5.72
CA LYS A 40 0.84 8.10 6.36
C LYS A 40 -0.55 7.58 6.75
N GLU A 41 -1.48 8.49 7.06
CA GLU A 41 -2.88 8.18 7.37
C GLU A 41 -3.67 7.59 6.19
N LYS A 42 -3.14 7.66 4.97
CA LYS A 42 -3.73 7.11 3.75
C LYS A 42 -3.02 5.85 3.25
N ILE A 43 -2.13 5.29 4.06
CA ILE A 43 -1.35 4.09 3.72
C ILE A 43 -1.57 3.07 4.83
N GLY A 44 -2.45 2.11 4.57
CA GLY A 44 -2.66 0.92 5.37
C GLY A 44 -1.63 -0.15 5.05
N ILE A 45 -1.49 -1.11 5.96
CA ILE A 45 -0.55 -2.23 5.81
C ILE A 45 -0.96 -3.24 4.72
N ASP A 46 -2.22 -3.22 4.29
CA ASP A 46 -2.78 -4.09 3.26
C ASP A 46 -2.98 -3.37 1.92
N ASP A 47 -2.67 -2.07 1.86
CA ASP A 47 -2.86 -1.27 0.65
C ASP A 47 -1.93 -1.70 -0.48
N ASN A 48 -2.46 -1.65 -1.70
CA ASN A 48 -1.66 -1.92 -2.87
C ASN A 48 -0.78 -0.72 -3.26
N PHE A 49 0.54 -0.91 -3.22
CA PHE A 49 1.54 0.10 -3.61
C PHE A 49 1.25 0.80 -4.95
N PHE A 50 0.81 0.05 -5.96
CA PHE A 50 0.57 0.57 -7.31
C PHE A 50 -0.75 1.35 -7.40
N GLN A 51 -1.76 0.96 -6.62
CA GLN A 51 -3.03 1.70 -6.54
C GLN A 51 -2.84 3.05 -5.85
N LEU A 52 -1.87 3.15 -4.93
CA LEU A 52 -1.46 4.41 -4.28
C LEU A 52 -0.54 5.30 -5.14
N GLY A 53 -0.37 5.00 -6.44
CA GLY A 53 0.47 5.77 -7.36
C GLY A 53 1.94 5.35 -7.39
N GLY A 54 2.25 4.16 -6.87
CA GLY A 54 3.54 3.52 -7.03
C GLY A 54 3.78 3.03 -8.46
N HIS A 55 5.05 2.97 -8.86
CA HIS A 55 5.51 2.37 -10.12
C HIS A 55 6.93 1.84 -9.94
N SER A 56 7.49 1.16 -10.95
CA SER A 56 8.75 0.43 -10.82
C SER A 56 9.92 1.24 -10.27
N LEU A 57 10.09 2.50 -10.69
CA LEU A 57 11.14 3.37 -10.15
C LEU A 57 10.93 3.66 -8.65
N LYS A 58 9.69 3.97 -8.25
CA LYS A 58 9.35 4.17 -6.83
C LYS A 58 9.52 2.87 -6.03
N ALA A 59 9.21 1.71 -6.60
CA ALA A 59 9.43 0.41 -5.96
C ALA A 59 10.93 0.16 -5.71
N THR A 60 11.79 0.44 -6.70
CA THR A 60 13.26 0.35 -6.54
C THR A 60 13.77 1.28 -5.45
N ILE A 61 13.31 2.54 -5.42
CA ILE A 61 13.68 3.51 -4.38
C ILE A 61 13.21 3.06 -2.99
N THR A 62 12.00 2.50 -2.92
CA THR A 62 11.42 1.95 -1.68
C THR A 62 12.27 0.83 -1.14
N ALA A 63 12.62 -0.16 -1.97
CA ALA A 63 13.49 -1.27 -1.58
C ALA A 63 14.85 -0.76 -1.05
N ALA A 64 15.49 0.18 -1.76
CA ALA A 64 16.76 0.76 -1.32
C ALA A 64 16.65 1.47 0.04
N LYS A 65 15.56 2.18 0.31
CA LYS A 65 15.29 2.81 1.61
C LYS A 65 15.08 1.76 2.72
N ILE A 66 14.35 0.69 2.43
CA ILE A 66 14.11 -0.42 3.38
C ILE A 66 15.45 -1.06 3.79
N TYR A 67 16.30 -1.41 2.83
CA TYR A 67 17.63 -1.96 3.12
C TYR A 67 18.46 -1.03 4.01
N LYS A 68 18.43 0.27 3.72
CA LYS A 68 19.17 1.28 4.50
C LYS A 68 18.64 1.41 5.95
N GLU A 69 17.33 1.41 6.13
CA GLU A 69 16.70 1.66 7.44
C GLU A 69 16.71 0.42 8.34
N LEU A 70 16.51 -0.77 7.75
CA LEU A 70 16.42 -2.03 8.49
C LEU A 70 17.77 -2.76 8.63
N LYS A 71 18.82 -2.31 7.92
CA LYS A 71 20.16 -2.95 7.88
C LYS A 71 20.11 -4.45 7.57
N VAL A 72 19.13 -4.85 6.76
CA VAL A 72 18.96 -6.22 6.26
C VAL A 72 19.73 -6.45 4.97
#